data_AF-A0A1C6SMB5-F1
#
_entry.id   AF-A0A1C6SMB5-F1
#
_cell.length_a   1.000
_cell.length_b   1.000
_cell.length_c   1.000
_cell.angle_alpha   90.00
_cell.angle_beta   90.00
_cell.angle_gamma   90.00
#
_symmetry.space_group_name_H-M   'P 1'
#
loop_
_entity.id
_entity.type
_entity.pdbx_description
1 polymer ?
#
loop_
_entity_poly.entity_id
_entity_poly.type
_entity_poly.pdbx_seq_one_letter_code
_entity_poly.pdbx_strand_id
1 'polypeptide(L)' 'MNEVIVRVVNHPAALVITPDPEGWRALAVTYETVGRLDAASAVLAAIDLGCDVLTGQPGLYAGLAGGGPIIPI' A
#
# COMPACT_ATOMS: atom_id res chain seq x y z
N MET A 1 24.07 2.44 21.30
CA MET A 1 23.06 1.40 21.04
C MET A 1 22.20 1.31 22.29
N ASN A 2 20.90 1.64 22.21
CA ASN A 2 20.08 2.02 23.38
C ASN A 2 19.33 0.79 23.96
N GLU A 3 19.55 0.45 25.24
CA GLU A 3 18.99 -0.73 25.93
C GLU A 3 17.45 -0.84 25.87
N VAL A 4 16.77 0.30 25.78
CA VAL A 4 15.30 0.38 25.72
C VAL A 4 14.73 -0.28 24.47
N ILE A 5 15.44 -0.16 23.33
CA ILE A 5 14.98 -0.71 22.04
C ILE A 5 14.97 -2.24 22.10
N VAL A 6 16.01 -2.85 22.68
CA VAL A 6 16.17 -4.30 22.77
C VAL A 6 15.08 -4.95 23.64
N ARG A 7 14.63 -4.26 24.69
CA ARG A 7 13.61 -4.77 25.61
C ARG A 7 12.20 -4.78 25.01
N VAL A 8 11.87 -3.81 24.16
CA VAL A 8 10.59 -3.79 23.45
C VAL A 8 10.56 -4.83 22.34
N VAL A 9 11.64 -4.94 21.56
CA VAL A 9 11.73 -5.85 20.41
C VAL A 9 11.64 -7.33 20.81
N ASN A 10 12.11 -7.71 22.00
CA ASN A 10 12.08 -9.10 22.49
C ASN A 10 10.85 -9.44 23.35
N HIS A 11 9.88 -8.52 23.48
CA HIS A 11 8.69 -8.80 24.27
C HIS A 11 7.73 -9.74 23.50
N PRO A 12 7.16 -10.79 24.13
CA PRO A 12 6.25 -11.72 23.45
C PRO A 12 4.99 -11.07 22.85
N ALA A 13 4.61 -9.88 23.35
CA ALA A 13 3.52 -9.08 22.79
C ALA A 13 3.99 -8.00 21.79
N ALA A 14 5.28 -7.93 21.49
CA ALA A 14 5.79 -7.03 20.46
C ALA A 14 5.79 -7.74 19.11
N LEU A 15 5.03 -7.18 18.16
CA LEU A 15 5.14 -7.52 16.75
C LEU A 15 6.20 -6.60 16.13
N VAL A 16 7.34 -7.16 15.75
CA VAL A 16 8.34 -6.42 14.99
C VAL A 16 7.81 -6.25 13.57
N ILE A 17 7.37 -5.04 13.23
CA ILE A 17 7.09 -4.68 11.85
C ILE A 17 8.45 -4.57 11.16
N THR A 18 8.86 -5.63 10.47
CA THR A 18 10.01 -5.56 9.58
C THR A 18 9.72 -4.54 8.49
N PRO A 19 10.68 -3.67 8.15
CA PRO A 19 10.53 -2.83 6.97
C PRO A 19 10.28 -3.75 5.77
N ASP A 20 9.26 -3.43 4.98
CA ASP A 20 8.98 -4.04 3.68
C ASP A 20 9.41 -3.04 2.60
N PRO A 21 10.70 -3.02 2.21
CA PRO A 21 11.22 -2.00 1.30
C PRO A 21 10.57 -2.09 -0.08
N GLU A 22 10.13 -3.29 -0.47
CA GLU A 22 9.47 -3.52 -1.75
C GLU A 22 8.05 -2.96 -1.73
N GLY A 23 7.27 -3.24 -0.68
CA GLY A 23 5.94 -2.65 -0.50
C GLY A 23 5.99 -1.12 -0.40
N TRP A 24 6.97 -0.55 0.29
CA TRP A 24 7.17 0.90 0.33
C TRP A 24 7.50 1.50 -1.03
N ARG A 25 8.34 0.83 -1.83
CA ARG A 25 8.66 1.28 -3.19
C ARG A 25 7.45 1.17 -4.11
N ALA A 26 6.68 0.08 -4.03
CA ALA A 26 5.45 -0.10 -4.78
C ALA A 26 4.42 1.00 -4.46
N LEU A 27 4.27 1.33 -3.17
CA LEU A 27 3.39 2.41 -2.71
C LEU A 27 3.85 3.77 -3.24
N ALA A 28 5.15 4.07 -3.19
CA ALA A 28 5.69 5.33 -3.70
C ALA A 28 5.44 5.51 -5.20
N VAL A 29 5.76 4.50 -6.01
CA VAL A 29 5.55 4.54 -7.48
C VAL A 29 4.06 4.67 -7.82
N THR A 30 3.21 3.93 -7.11
CA THR A 30 1.76 4.00 -7.33
C THR A 30 1.21 5.37 -6.94
N TYR A 31 1.68 5.94 -5.82
CA TYR A 31 1.33 7.27 -5.37
C TYR A 31 1.72 8.35 -6.39
N GLU A 32 2.91 8.27 -6.99
CA GLU A 32 3.33 9.19 -8.06
C GLU A 32 2.39 9.14 -9.27
N THR A 33 1.74 7.99 -9.50
CA THR A 33 0.82 7.79 -10.63
C THR A 33 -0.60 8.29 -10.31
N VAL A 34 -1.15 7.96 -9.14
CA VAL A 34 -2.55 8.25 -8.79
C VAL A 34 -2.72 9.53 -7.96
N GLY A 35 -1.63 10.10 -7.45
CA GLY A 35 -1.58 11.36 -6.70
C GLY A 35 -2.22 11.34 -5.32
N ARG A 36 -2.72 10.17 -4.86
CA ARG A 36 -3.45 9.99 -3.61
C ARG A 36 -3.06 8.70 -2.89
N LEU A 37 -2.71 8.83 -1.62
CA LEU A 37 -2.16 7.73 -0.83
C LEU A 37 -3.18 6.61 -0.59
N ASP A 38 -4.43 6.98 -0.33
CA ASP A 38 -5.54 6.05 -0.11
C ASP A 38 -5.90 5.26 -1.38
N ALA A 39 -5.85 5.92 -2.53
CA ALA A 39 -6.03 5.26 -3.81
C ALA A 39 -4.86 4.33 -4.16
N ALA A 40 -3.63 4.77 -3.89
CA ALA A 40 -2.43 3.96 -4.10
C ALA A 40 -2.46 2.70 -3.24
N SER A 41 -2.82 2.81 -1.95
CA SER A 41 -2.94 1.66 -1.07
C SER A 41 -4.09 0.73 -1.47
N ALA A 42 -5.23 1.28 -1.90
CA ALA A 42 -6.36 0.49 -2.38
C ALA A 42 -5.99 -0.37 -3.61
N VAL A 43 -5.23 0.18 -4.56
CA VAL A 43 -4.76 -0.54 -5.74
C VAL A 43 -3.80 -1.66 -5.38
N LEU A 44 -2.84 -1.39 -4.49
CA LEU A 44 -1.90 -2.43 -4.05
C LEU A 44 -2.62 -3.56 -3.32
N ALA A 45 -3.55 -3.22 -2.42
CA ALA A 45 -4.37 -4.22 -1.75
C ALA A 45 -5.23 -5.02 -2.74
N ALA A 46 -5.79 -4.37 -3.78
CA ALA A 46 -6.56 -5.03 -4.81
C ALA A 46 -5.72 -6.03 -5.62
N ILE A 47 -4.48 -5.67 -5.96
CA ILE A 47 -3.53 -6.56 -6.63
C ILE A 47 -3.18 -7.75 -5.74
N ASP A 48 -2.82 -7.49 -4.48
CA ASP A 48 -2.42 -8.53 -3.52
C ASP A 48 -3.55 -9.53 -3.23
N LEU A 49 -4.79 -9.05 -3.23
CA LEU A 49 -5.99 -9.85 -2.96
C LEU A 49 -6.66 -10.41 -4.23
N GLY A 50 -6.20 -10.02 -5.42
CA GLY A 50 -6.78 -10.42 -6.70
C GLY A 50 -8.22 -9.94 -6.89
N CYS A 51 -8.53 -8.71 -6.47
CA CYS A 51 -9.85 -8.10 -6.61
C CYS A 51 -9.80 -6.73 -7.30
N ASP A 52 -10.97 -6.10 -7.46
CA ASP A 52 -11.11 -4.77 -8.06
C ASP A 52 -11.53 -3.72 -7.04
N VAL A 53 -11.09 -2.48 -7.25
CA VAL A 53 -11.50 -1.30 -6.49
C VAL A 53 -12.78 -0.72 -7.09
N LEU A 54 -13.87 -0.80 -6.33
CA LEU A 54 -15.12 -0.11 -6.68
C LEU A 54 -14.98 1.40 -6.41
N THR A 55 -15.17 2.25 -7.42
CA THR A 55 -14.92 3.71 -7.27
C THR A 55 -15.84 4.59 -8.11
N GLY A 56 -16.24 5.74 -7.57
CA GLY A 56 -16.94 6.80 -8.33
C GLY A 56 -16.00 7.75 -9.05
N GLN A 57 -14.68 7.53 -8.97
CA GLN A 57 -13.66 8.40 -9.55
C GLN A 57 -12.68 7.58 -10.42
N PRO A 58 -13.15 6.91 -11.50
CA PRO A 58 -12.30 6.06 -12.33
C PRO A 58 -11.11 6.80 -12.95
N GLY A 59 -11.28 8.10 -13.25
CA GLY A 59 -10.21 8.95 -13.79
C GLY A 59 -8.99 9.09 -12.87
N LEU A 60 -9.14 8.80 -11.57
CA LEU A 60 -8.04 8.81 -10.61
C LEU A 60 -7.00 7.71 -10.88
N TYR A 61 -7.43 6.63 -11.51
CA TYR A 61 -6.62 5.45 -11.80
C TYR A 61 -6.15 5.39 -13.26
N ALA A 62 -6.50 6.39 -14.08
CA ALA A 62 -6.24 6.40 -15.52
C ALA A 62 -4.75 6.32 -15.89
N GLY A 63 -3.85 6.72 -14.99
CA GLY A 63 -2.40 6.61 -15.17
C GLY A 63 -1.85 5.19 -14.98
N LEU A 64 -2.62 4.27 -14.42
CA LEU A 64 -2.22 2.87 -14.23
C LEU A 64 -2.31 2.10 -15.55
N ALA A 65 -1.47 1.08 -15.70
CA ALA A 65 -1.53 0.20 -16.86
C ALA A 65 -2.94 -0.40 -17.01
N GLY A 66 -3.56 -0.22 -18.18
CA GLY A 66 -4.94 -0.66 -18.43
C GLY A 66 -6.01 0.06 -17.61
N GLY A 67 -5.70 1.17 -16.94
CA GLY A 67 -6.61 1.89 -16.04
C GLY A 67 -6.70 1.32 -14.61
N GLY A 68 -5.93 0.28 -14.30
CA GLY A 68 -5.92 -0.38 -12.99
C GLY A 68 -7.09 -1.35 -12.75
N PRO A 69 -7.05 -2.11 -11.65
CA PRO A 69 -8.11 -3.06 -11.28
C PRO A 69 -9.30 -2.29 -10.67
N ILE A 70 -10.10 -1.63 -11.50
CA ILE A 70 -11.20 -0.78 -11.03
C ILE A 70 -12.56 -1.17 -11.64
N ILE A 71 -13.60 -0.95 -10.85
CA ILE A 71 -15.00 -1.02 -11.29
C ILE A 71 -15.64 0.35 -11.03
N PRO A 72 -16.13 1.07 -12.05
CA PRO A 72 -16.81 2.35 -11.85
C PRO A 72 -18.23 2.14 -11.27
N ILE A 73 -18.68 3.09 -10.43
CA ILE A 73 -20.09 3.24 -10.01
C ILE A 73 -20.78 4.42 -10.68
#